data_AF-A0A0F3MAP8-F1
#
_entry.id   AF-A0A0F3MAP8-F1
#
_cell.length_a   1.000
_cell.length_b   1.000
_cell.length_c   1.000
_cell.angle_alpha   90.00
_cell.angle_beta   90.00
_cell.angle_gamma   90.00
#
_symmetry.space_group_name_H-M   'P 1'
#
loop_
_entity.id
_entity.type
_entity.pdbx_description
1 polymer ?
#
loop_
_entity_poly.entity_id
_entity_poly.type
_entity_poly.pdbx_seq_one_letter_code
_entity_poly.pdbx_strand_id
1 'polypeptide(L)' 'MDFSFIEPKKCDFLSLDPPYHQSGERFYTRVSFDEKEQIRLRDFVYELNNKGVKIMLSNNNAAFIKDLYKDFFITQI' A
#
# COMPACT_ATOMS: atom_id res chain seq x y z
N MET A 1 3.43 12.74 -6.52
CA MET A 1 3.30 11.84 -7.69
C MET A 1 2.33 10.76 -7.28
N ASP A 2 1.33 10.46 -8.10
CA ASP A 2 0.34 9.44 -7.79
C ASP A 2 0.92 8.05 -8.08
N PHE A 3 0.67 7.07 -7.20
CA PHE A 3 1.14 5.69 -7.41
C PHE A 3 0.45 5.02 -8.60
N SER A 4 -0.70 5.52 -9.07
CA SER A 4 -1.41 4.94 -10.22
C SER A 4 -0.79 5.28 -11.57
N PHE A 5 0.31 6.05 -11.63
CA PHE A 5 0.96 6.42 -12.88
C PHE A 5 2.07 5.47 -13.33
N ILE A 6 2.35 4.42 -12.55
CA ILE A 6 3.28 3.36 -12.95
C ILE A 6 2.51 2.16 -13.52
N GLU A 7 3.15 1.44 -14.44
CA GLU A 7 2.61 0.22 -15.04
C GLU A 7 3.56 -0.97 -14.86
N PRO A 8 3.66 -1.53 -13.63
CA PRO A 8 4.46 -2.73 -13.37
C PRO A 8 3.95 -3.92 -14.19
N LYS A 9 4.89 -4.74 -14.65
CA LYS A 9 4.63 -5.92 -15.47
C LYS A 9 4.78 -7.20 -14.65
N LYS A 10 4.22 -8.29 -15.18
CA LYS A 10 4.37 -9.62 -14.60
C LYS A 10 5.86 -9.90 -14.32
N CYS A 11 6.13 -10.46 -13.14
CA CYS A 11 7.47 -10.73 -12.60
C CYS A 11 8.26 -9.52 -12.10
N ASP A 12 7.74 -8.29 -12.19
CA ASP A 12 8.35 -7.15 -11.49
C ASP A 12 8.18 -7.29 -9.98
N PHE A 13 9.06 -6.62 -9.24
CA PHE A 13 8.98 -6.46 -7.78
C PHE A 13 8.77 -4.99 -7.43
N LEU A 14 7.71 -4.70 -6.69
CA LEU A 14 7.34 -3.36 -6.26
C LEU A 14 7.38 -3.25 -4.74
N SER A 15 8.18 -2.30 -4.24
CA SER A 15 8.22 -1.94 -2.82
C SER A 15 7.43 -0.65 -2.60
N LEU A 16 6.45 -0.70 -1.69
CA LEU A 16 5.55 0.40 -1.37
C LEU A 16 5.71 0.79 0.11
N ASP A 17 6.02 2.06 0.35
CA ASP A 17 6.12 2.64 1.69
C ASP A 17 5.26 3.92 1.76
N PRO A 18 3.92 3.78 1.78
CA PRO A 18 3.00 4.92 1.84
C PRO A 18 3.08 5.63 3.19
N PRO A 19 2.53 6.86 3.31
CA PRO A 19 2.29 7.45 4.63
C PRO A 19 1.44 6.51 5.49
N TYR A 20 1.84 6.31 6.74
CA TYR A 20 1.21 5.32 7.63
C TYR A 20 -0.16 5.78 8.13
N HIS A 21 -1.03 4.81 8.42
CA HIS A 21 -2.39 5.10 8.85
C HIS A 21 -2.40 5.85 10.17
N GLN A 22 -2.98 7.05 10.17
CA GLN A 22 -3.10 7.93 11.35
C GLN A 22 -1.76 8.20 12.06
N SER A 23 -0.62 8.13 11.36
CA SER A 23 0.70 8.34 12.00
C SER A 23 0.96 9.78 12.42
N GLY A 24 0.13 10.74 11.96
CA GLY A 24 0.34 12.16 12.21
C GLY A 24 1.56 12.74 11.48
N GLU A 25 2.23 11.94 10.65
CA GLU A 25 3.39 12.34 9.87
C GLU A 25 2.96 13.27 8.73
N ARG A 26 3.03 14.59 9.00
CA ARG A 26 2.82 15.63 7.99
C ARG A 26 4.00 15.75 7.01
N PHE A 27 5.05 14.95 7.20
CA PHE A 27 6.33 15.10 6.49
C PHE A 27 6.36 14.43 5.11
N TYR A 28 5.54 13.39 4.87
CA TYR A 28 5.60 12.62 3.62
C TYR A 28 4.77 13.22 2.48
N THR A 29 3.66 13.90 2.77
CA THR A 29 2.74 14.39 1.73
C THR A 29 2.09 15.71 2.13
N ARG A 30 1.99 16.65 1.17
CA ARG A 30 1.19 17.88 1.31
C ARG A 30 -0.32 17.62 1.26
N VAL A 31 -0.71 16.45 0.76
CA VAL A 31 -2.09 15.99 0.58
C VAL A 31 -2.34 14.89 1.58
N SER A 32 -3.48 14.92 2.25
CA SER A 32 -3.87 13.90 3.24
C SER A 32 -3.89 12.50 2.61
N PHE A 33 -3.20 11.54 3.22
CA PHE A 33 -3.29 10.11 2.87
C PHE A 33 -4.18 9.42 3.89
N ASP A 34 -5.50 9.57 3.70
CA ASP A 34 -6.52 9.08 4.63
C ASP A 34 -6.89 7.61 4.34
N GLU A 35 -7.90 7.09 5.04
CA GLU A 35 -8.39 5.73 4.83
C GLU A 35 -8.86 5.47 3.39
N LYS A 36 -9.37 6.49 2.67
CA LYS A 36 -9.78 6.32 1.28
C LYS A 36 -8.56 6.11 0.39
N GLU A 37 -7.49 6.84 0.62
CA GLU A 37 -6.22 6.62 -0.10
C GLU A 37 -5.57 5.29 0.26
N GLN A 38 -5.68 4.83 1.52
CA GLN A 38 -5.24 3.48 1.91
C GLN A 38 -6.06 2.39 1.19
N ILE A 39 -7.37 2.58 1.06
CA ILE A 39 -8.26 1.68 0.30
C ILE A 39 -7.91 1.70 -1.19
N ARG A 40 -7.64 2.87 -1.77
CA ARG A 40 -7.23 2.99 -3.18
C ARG A 40 -5.90 2.29 -3.44
N LEU A 41 -4.95 2.42 -2.52
CA LEU A 41 -3.68 1.70 -2.58
C LEU A 41 -3.88 0.19 -2.49
N ARG A 42 -4.77 -0.27 -1.59
CA ARG A 42 -5.15 -1.68 -1.52
C ARG A 42 -5.64 -2.17 -2.88
N ASP A 43 -6.61 -1.50 -3.50
CA ASP A 43 -7.17 -1.95 -4.78
C ASP A 43 -6.11 -2.06 -5.88
N PHE A 44 -5.20 -1.10 -5.94
CA PHE A 44 -4.06 -1.13 -6.83
C PHE A 44 -3.14 -2.32 -6.55
N VAL A 45 -2.83 -2.60 -5.28
CA VAL A 45 -2.01 -3.77 -4.88
C VAL A 45 -2.67 -5.09 -5.28
N TYR A 46 -3.99 -5.24 -5.09
CA TYR A 46 -4.71 -6.45 -5.52
C TYR A 46 -4.69 -6.60 -7.04
N GLU A 47 -4.88 -5.52 -7.80
CA GLU A 47 -4.80 -5.53 -9.26
C GLU A 47 -3.42 -6.00 -9.74
N LEU A 48 -2.34 -5.44 -9.19
CA LEU A 48 -0.97 -5.81 -9.54
C LEU A 48 -0.64 -7.26 -9.13
N ASN A 49 -1.07 -7.68 -7.94
CA ASN A 49 -0.88 -9.07 -7.49
C ASN A 49 -1.58 -10.05 -8.44
N ASN A 50 -2.80 -9.74 -8.90
CA ASN A 50 -3.54 -10.55 -9.88
C ASN A 50 -2.85 -10.60 -11.25
N LYS A 51 -2.09 -9.56 -11.62
CA LYS A 51 -1.25 -9.53 -12.83
C LYS A 51 0.06 -10.30 -12.68
N GLY A 52 0.36 -10.84 -11.50
CA GLY A 52 1.58 -11.58 -11.21
C GLY A 52 2.79 -10.71 -10.88
N VAL A 53 2.56 -9.47 -10.44
CA VAL A 53 3.59 -8.59 -9.86
C VAL A 53 3.84 -9.02 -8.41
N LYS A 54 5.11 -9.02 -7.97
CA LYS A 54 5.47 -9.26 -6.58
C LYS A 54 5.52 -7.94 -5.82
N ILE A 55 4.91 -7.91 -4.64
CA ILE A 55 4.70 -6.66 -3.90
C ILE A 55 5.19 -6.84 -2.48
N MET A 56 5.88 -5.83 -1.97
CA MET A 56 6.17 -5.64 -0.55
C MET A 56 5.61 -4.29 -0.14
N LEU A 57 4.76 -4.27 0.89
CA LEU A 57 4.14 -3.06 1.40
C LEU A 57 4.43 -2.92 2.89
N SER A 58 4.96 -1.77 3.28
CA SER A 58 5.22 -1.40 4.66
C SER A 58 4.11 -0.49 5.18
N ASN A 59 3.72 -0.66 6.44
CA ASN A 59 2.76 0.22 7.12
C ASN A 59 2.86 0.05 8.65
N ASN A 60 2.13 0.86 9.41
CA ASN A 60 1.99 0.68 10.85
C ASN A 60 1.05 -0.47 11.23
N ASN A 61 1.20 -0.95 12.47
CA ASN A 61 0.48 -2.10 13.03
C ASN A 61 -0.98 -1.77 13.44
N ALA A 62 -1.77 -1.21 12.52
CA ALA A 62 -3.16 -0.83 12.76
C ALA A 62 -4.15 -1.94 12.37
N ALA A 63 -5.23 -2.11 13.14
CA ALA A 63 -6.28 -3.10 12.84
C ALA A 63 -6.91 -2.88 11.45
N PHE A 64 -7.13 -1.61 11.08
CA PHE A 64 -7.61 -1.22 9.75
C PHE A 64 -6.70 -1.74 8.63
N ILE A 65 -5.39 -1.51 8.75
CA ILE A 65 -4.42 -1.97 7.74
C ILE A 65 -4.38 -3.49 7.66
N LYS A 66 -4.41 -4.19 8.80
CA LYS A 66 -4.48 -5.66 8.82
C LYS A 66 -5.71 -6.20 8.09
N ASP A 67 -6.87 -5.57 8.26
CA ASP A 67 -8.09 -5.99 7.57
C ASP A 67 -8.01 -5.77 6.05
N LEU A 68 -7.44 -4.64 5.59
CA LEU A 68 -7.26 -4.36 4.15
C LEU A 68 -6.44 -5.43 3.44
N TYR A 69 -5.40 -5.96 4.11
CA TYR A 69 -4.43 -6.89 3.53
C TYR A 69 -4.50 -8.29 4.15
N LYS A 70 -5.63 -8.67 4.75
CA LYS A 70 -5.80 -9.97 5.45
C LYS A 70 -5.56 -11.20 4.58
N ASP A 71 -5.72 -11.07 3.27
CA ASP A 71 -5.51 -12.14 2.29
C ASP A 71 -4.04 -12.22 1.81
N PHE A 72 -3.17 -11.33 2.30
CA PHE A 72 -1.74 -11.34 2.05
C PHE A 72 -0.96 -11.94 3.23
N PHE A 73 0.29 -12.28 2.95
CA PHE A 73 1.24 -12.66 4.01
C PHE A 73 1.67 -11.41 4.79
N ILE A 74 1.35 -11.37 6.09
CA ILE A 74 1.68 -10.26 6.98
C ILE A 74 2.74 -10.70 7.99
N THR A 75 3.84 -9.96 8.07
CA THR A 75 4.87 -10.10 9.11
C THR A 75 4.90 -8.83 9.96
N GLN A 76 5.11 -8.98 11.27
CA GLN A 76 5.32 -7.87 12.21
C GLN A 76 6.77 -7.93 12.68
N ILE A 77 7.45 -6.79 12.67
CA ILE A 77 8.86 -6.63 13.06
C ILE A 77 8.91 -5.70 14.27
#